data_AF-A0A7S2SS35-F1
#
_entry.id   AF-A0A7S2SS35-F1
#
_cell.length_a   1.000
_cell.length_b   1.000
_cell.length_c   1.000
_cell.angle_alpha   90.00
_cell.angle_beta   90.00
_cell.angle_gamma   90.00
#
_symmetry.space_group_name_H-M   'P 1'
#
loop_
_entity.id
_entity.type
_entity.pdbx_description
1 polymer ?
#
loop_
_entity_poly.entity_id
_entity_poly.type
_entity_poly.pdbx_seq_one_letter_code
_entity_poly.pdbx_strand_id
1 'polypeptide(L)'
;TLIGAELVMVLSAALRRGPWAGGALSRMGGALSRAGHLLHQCASRPSSTVSYPFLENGILPSEAMGVRVAQLAKPEEINSMDLRMAQELAAKVTQWETNEAVSTVVFSGVDEAFCGGVDLDFLASQPSAANELFEALRDLYSRVHAARTVSVGLALGQVTGGGLSLLSGSTFQMVGVDSCFACQEQRYGLVSDGSTLKVLVDRVGLPMARFLALTGHAVRGEDMLRLGLASHLTMGSSETERDLLRLLSGISAHSSAKDVEALVGELLDTVGTTQPGAPSVLGWADGVDVRGIAGLDMASDANPSFLSDPAFHSWVDRCFQSSSLSEIFAQVQADATATANASASPPSPSSPTSSLPSPPHPSWPAGALAALRSTPALSMAATLSLVNSAPNSSMQDFMQTAARTNVALAQGDEFQAVIQSILEDGAEYPETDLDLISSVLEDGRVQQATGLSP
;
A
#
# COMPACT_ATOMS: atom_id res chain seq x y z
N THR A 1 16.32 -30.36 5.15
CA THR A 1 17.27 -30.47 6.29
C THR A 1 16.61 -30.18 7.64
N LEU A 2 15.58 -29.33 7.73
CA LEU A 2 14.84 -29.08 8.98
C LEU A 2 13.93 -30.23 9.48
N ILE A 3 13.45 -31.13 8.61
CA ILE A 3 12.63 -32.30 9.02
C ILE A 3 13.46 -33.38 9.76
N GLY A 4 14.78 -33.38 9.61
CA GLY A 4 15.67 -34.36 10.26
C GLY A 4 15.87 -34.12 11.76
N ALA A 5 15.76 -32.88 12.23
CA ALA A 5 16.05 -32.51 13.61
C ALA A 5 14.91 -32.90 14.58
N GLU A 6 13.65 -32.72 14.16
CA GLU A 6 12.49 -33.08 14.98
C GLU A 6 12.28 -34.60 15.09
N LEU A 7 12.61 -35.36 14.03
CA LEU A 7 12.49 -36.82 14.02
C LEU A 7 13.45 -37.48 15.02
N VAL A 8 14.66 -36.93 15.16
CA VAL A 8 15.69 -37.42 16.09
C VAL A 8 15.30 -37.14 17.55
N MET A 9 14.63 -36.02 17.82
CA MET A 9 14.11 -35.69 19.17
C MET A 9 12.97 -36.64 19.60
N VAL A 10 12.04 -36.95 18.70
CA VAL A 10 10.91 -37.86 18.97
C VAL A 10 11.40 -39.30 19.18
N LEU A 11 12.35 -39.77 18.38
CA LEU A 11 12.98 -41.09 18.54
C LEU A 11 13.78 -41.21 19.84
N SER A 12 14.48 -40.14 20.23
CA SER A 12 15.25 -40.09 21.48
C SER A 12 14.36 -40.02 22.74
N ALA A 13 13.14 -39.51 22.63
CA ALA A 13 12.14 -39.51 23.71
C ALA A 13 11.45 -40.89 23.85
N ALA A 14 11.20 -41.58 22.74
CA ALA A 14 10.61 -42.92 22.72
C ALA A 14 11.56 -44.00 23.28
N LEU A 15 12.87 -43.90 22.99
CA LEU A 15 13.89 -44.87 23.46
C LEU A 15 14.22 -44.75 24.96
N ARG A 16 13.80 -43.69 25.64
CA ARG A 16 14.03 -43.45 27.09
C ARG A 16 12.98 -44.06 28.01
N ARG A 17 11.85 -44.55 27.47
CA ARG A 17 10.83 -45.27 28.24
C ARG A 17 10.99 -46.77 27.95
N GLY A 18 11.20 -47.55 29.01
CA GLY A 18 11.65 -48.95 28.99
C GLY A 18 10.79 -49.97 28.21
N PRO A 19 11.07 -51.28 28.35
CA PRO A 19 11.02 -52.28 27.28
C PRO A 19 9.62 -52.86 26.98
N TRP A 20 8.62 -52.00 26.73
CA TRP A 20 7.29 -52.40 26.25
C TRP A 20 6.87 -51.51 25.07
N ALA A 21 7.55 -51.64 23.93
CA ALA A 21 7.22 -50.88 22.71
C ALA A 21 7.28 -51.71 21.41
N GLY A 22 7.14 -53.03 21.49
CA GLY A 22 7.15 -53.91 20.30
C GLY A 22 5.96 -53.70 19.34
N GLY A 23 4.81 -53.22 19.85
CA GLY A 23 3.59 -53.04 19.05
C GLY A 23 3.46 -51.70 18.30
N ALA A 24 4.22 -50.66 18.70
CA ALA A 24 4.16 -49.33 18.08
C ALA A 24 5.07 -49.22 16.85
N LEU A 25 6.19 -49.94 16.83
CA LEU A 25 7.17 -49.92 15.74
C LEU A 25 6.67 -50.61 14.46
N SER A 26 5.85 -51.65 14.57
CA SER A 26 5.30 -52.35 13.40
C SER A 26 4.24 -51.54 12.64
N ARG A 27 3.47 -50.69 13.34
CA ARG A 27 2.48 -49.80 12.70
C ARG A 27 3.12 -48.58 12.04
N MET A 28 4.28 -48.14 12.53
CA MET A 28 5.05 -47.03 11.96
C MET A 28 5.80 -47.43 10.66
N GLY A 29 6.27 -48.69 10.58
CA GLY A 29 6.90 -49.23 9.36
C GLY A 29 5.95 -49.29 8.16
N GLY A 30 4.67 -49.57 8.38
CA GLY A 30 3.65 -49.56 7.32
C GLY A 30 3.29 -48.16 6.81
N ALA A 31 3.42 -47.12 7.64
CA ALA A 31 3.20 -45.73 7.24
C ALA A 31 4.41 -45.17 6.46
N LEU A 32 5.63 -45.50 6.87
CA LEU A 32 6.87 -45.10 6.20
C LEU A 32 7.07 -45.79 4.84
N SER A 33 6.64 -47.04 4.68
CA SER A 33 6.70 -47.74 3.38
C SER A 33 5.73 -47.16 2.35
N ARG A 34 4.60 -46.59 2.76
CA ARG A 34 3.64 -45.92 1.86
C ARG A 34 4.11 -44.51 1.47
N ALA A 35 4.76 -43.78 2.41
CA ALA A 35 5.39 -42.49 2.13
C ALA A 35 6.58 -42.65 1.16
N GLY A 36 7.39 -43.70 1.30
CA GLY A 36 8.49 -43.99 0.38
C GLY A 36 8.06 -44.33 -1.06
N HIS A 37 6.91 -44.99 -1.23
CA HIS A 37 6.41 -45.35 -2.56
C HIS A 37 5.83 -44.13 -3.32
N LEU A 38 5.20 -43.20 -2.60
CA LEU A 38 4.71 -41.92 -3.14
C LEU A 38 5.87 -40.99 -3.52
N LEU A 39 6.94 -40.95 -2.70
CA LEU A 39 8.13 -40.15 -2.99
C LEU A 39 8.91 -40.67 -4.21
N HIS A 40 8.91 -41.99 -4.46
CA HIS A 40 9.59 -42.54 -5.64
C HIS A 40 8.82 -42.29 -6.95
N GLN A 41 7.49 -42.18 -6.91
CA GLN A 41 6.67 -41.82 -8.09
C GLN A 41 6.80 -40.34 -8.48
N CYS A 42 7.08 -39.45 -7.52
CA CYS A 42 7.38 -38.04 -7.82
C CYS A 42 8.77 -37.83 -8.44
N ALA A 43 9.72 -38.76 -8.24
CA ALA A 43 11.11 -38.60 -8.63
C ALA A 43 11.46 -39.07 -10.06
N SER A 44 10.49 -39.45 -10.89
CA SER A 44 10.74 -40.09 -12.21
C SER A 44 10.04 -39.47 -13.42
N ARG A 45 9.64 -38.20 -13.37
CA ARG A 45 9.25 -37.44 -14.58
C ARG A 45 10.37 -36.50 -15.03
N PRO A 46 10.70 -36.43 -16.34
CA PRO A 46 11.78 -35.60 -16.81
C PRO A 46 11.45 -34.11 -16.65
N SER A 47 12.49 -33.36 -16.29
CA SER A 47 12.52 -31.91 -16.18
C SER A 47 12.25 -31.25 -17.53
N SER A 48 11.22 -30.41 -17.55
CA SER A 48 11.18 -29.21 -18.39
C SER A 48 10.68 -28.08 -17.50
N THR A 49 11.63 -27.36 -16.91
CA THR A 49 11.40 -26.22 -16.02
C THR A 49 10.87 -25.05 -16.84
N VAL A 50 9.59 -24.75 -16.69
CA VAL A 50 9.04 -23.40 -16.92
C VAL A 50 8.84 -22.82 -15.53
N SER A 51 9.58 -21.76 -15.21
CA SER A 51 9.44 -21.04 -13.94
C SER A 51 8.24 -20.09 -14.06
N TYR A 52 7.27 -20.21 -13.16
CA TYR A 52 6.05 -19.41 -13.16
C TYR A 52 6.18 -18.28 -12.12
N PRO A 53 6.01 -16.99 -12.48
CA PRO A 53 5.96 -15.85 -11.55
C PRO A 53 4.59 -15.70 -10.86
N PHE A 54 3.82 -16.78 -10.77
CA PHE A 54 2.55 -16.80 -10.04
C PHE A 54 2.48 -18.14 -9.32
N LEU A 55 2.18 -18.12 -8.03
CA LEU A 55 1.56 -19.28 -7.43
C LEU A 55 0.18 -19.43 -8.07
N GLU A 56 0.05 -20.36 -9.01
CA GLU A 56 -1.24 -20.99 -9.35
C GLU A 56 -1.89 -21.64 -8.09
N ASN A 57 -1.19 -21.64 -6.96
CA ASN A 57 -1.63 -22.09 -5.63
C ASN A 57 -1.92 -20.94 -4.62
N GLY A 58 -1.97 -19.67 -5.06
CA GLY A 58 -2.49 -18.57 -4.22
C GLY A 58 -4.02 -18.53 -4.11
N ILE A 59 -4.71 -19.39 -4.86
CA ILE A 59 -6.04 -19.87 -4.46
C ILE A 59 -5.75 -21.05 -3.52
N LEU A 60 -5.90 -20.86 -2.20
CA LEU A 60 -5.98 -22.01 -1.30
C LEU A 60 -6.95 -23.03 -1.93
N PRO A 61 -6.53 -24.30 -2.10
CA PRO A 61 -7.43 -25.33 -2.62
C PRO A 61 -8.72 -25.29 -1.79
N SER A 62 -9.82 -25.14 -2.52
CA SER A 62 -11.19 -24.95 -2.03
C SER A 62 -11.49 -25.70 -0.73
N GLU A 63 -11.92 -24.96 0.31
CA GLU A 63 -12.93 -25.45 1.29
C GLU A 63 -13.89 -24.35 1.77
N ALA A 64 -13.95 -23.18 1.10
CA ALA A 64 -14.92 -22.12 1.40
C ALA A 64 -15.92 -22.00 0.25
N MET A 65 -17.18 -22.35 0.49
CA MET A 65 -18.28 -22.24 -0.48
C MET A 65 -18.64 -20.77 -0.76
N GLY A 66 -17.78 -20.03 -1.47
CA GLY A 66 -18.07 -18.64 -1.84
C GLY A 66 -16.88 -17.69 -1.89
N VAL A 67 -15.78 -17.99 -1.20
CA VAL A 67 -14.65 -17.07 -1.06
C VAL A 67 -13.59 -17.32 -2.14
N ARG A 68 -13.01 -16.26 -2.69
CA ARG A 68 -11.84 -16.29 -3.57
C ARG A 68 -10.75 -15.43 -2.98
N VAL A 69 -9.49 -15.86 -3.13
CA VAL A 69 -8.33 -15.12 -2.64
C VAL A 69 -7.41 -14.84 -3.83
N ALA A 70 -7.03 -13.58 -3.98
CA ALA A 70 -5.94 -13.10 -4.84
C ALA A 70 -4.80 -12.67 -3.93
N GLN A 71 -3.81 -13.56 -3.75
CA GLN A 71 -2.61 -13.25 -2.99
C GLN A 71 -1.48 -12.85 -3.94
N LEU A 72 -0.95 -11.63 -3.80
CA LEU A 72 0.22 -11.17 -4.52
C LEU A 72 1.47 -11.85 -3.92
N ALA A 73 2.22 -12.55 -4.77
CA ALA A 73 3.28 -13.47 -4.33
C ALA A 73 4.56 -13.30 -5.16
N LYS A 74 5.19 -12.12 -5.03
CA LYS A 74 6.49 -11.77 -5.59
C LYS A 74 7.38 -11.18 -4.47
N PRO A 75 7.65 -11.93 -3.39
CA PRO A 75 8.28 -11.40 -2.17
C PRO A 75 9.67 -10.82 -2.40
N GLU A 76 10.42 -11.37 -3.36
CA GLU A 76 11.72 -10.86 -3.79
C GLU A 76 11.67 -9.43 -4.35
N GLU A 77 10.50 -8.97 -4.78
CA GLU A 77 10.25 -7.63 -5.29
C GLU A 77 9.12 -6.94 -4.51
N ILE A 78 8.95 -7.29 -3.23
CA ILE A 78 7.99 -6.64 -2.34
C ILE A 78 6.55 -6.69 -2.92
N ASN A 79 6.22 -7.76 -3.65
CA ASN A 79 4.92 -7.94 -4.32
C ASN A 79 4.60 -6.82 -5.34
N SER A 80 5.60 -6.36 -6.10
CA SER A 80 5.43 -5.41 -7.21
C SER A 80 4.49 -5.96 -8.30
N MET A 81 3.68 -5.08 -8.90
CA MET A 81 2.79 -5.41 -9.99
C MET A 81 3.46 -5.16 -11.35
N ASP A 82 3.67 -6.25 -12.08
CA ASP A 82 4.07 -6.22 -13.48
C ASP A 82 2.85 -6.32 -14.43
N LEU A 83 3.11 -6.23 -15.73
CA LEU A 83 2.08 -6.27 -16.78
C LEU A 83 1.25 -7.55 -16.71
N ARG A 84 1.91 -8.68 -16.46
CA ARG A 84 1.28 -9.99 -16.44
C ARG A 84 0.35 -10.11 -15.23
N MET A 85 0.82 -9.74 -14.05
CA MET A 85 0.03 -9.75 -12.82
C MET A 85 -1.20 -8.85 -12.95
N ALA A 86 -1.04 -7.65 -13.49
CA ALA A 86 -2.16 -6.73 -13.72
C ALA A 86 -3.24 -7.34 -14.63
N GLN A 87 -2.84 -7.94 -15.75
CA GLN A 87 -3.76 -8.59 -16.70
C GLN A 87 -4.44 -9.84 -16.10
N GLU A 88 -3.69 -10.69 -15.39
CA GLU A 88 -4.22 -11.89 -14.76
C GLU A 88 -5.23 -11.55 -13.65
N LEU A 89 -4.92 -10.57 -12.79
CA LEU A 89 -5.83 -10.09 -11.76
C LEU A 89 -7.10 -9.47 -12.37
N ALA A 90 -6.97 -8.64 -13.42
CA ALA A 90 -8.13 -8.04 -14.09
C ALA A 90 -9.06 -9.11 -14.68
N ALA A 91 -8.50 -10.15 -15.30
CA ALA A 91 -9.26 -11.29 -15.80
C ALA A 91 -9.95 -12.06 -14.67
N LYS A 92 -9.28 -12.26 -13.53
CA LYS A 92 -9.85 -12.93 -12.35
C LYS A 92 -11.00 -12.15 -11.71
N VAL A 93 -10.84 -10.84 -11.52
CA VAL A 93 -11.93 -9.98 -11.02
C VAL A 93 -13.16 -10.11 -11.91
N THR A 94 -12.99 -10.10 -13.23
CA THR A 94 -14.08 -10.30 -14.19
C THR A 94 -14.71 -11.69 -14.09
N GLN A 95 -13.88 -12.73 -13.93
CA GLN A 95 -14.34 -14.10 -13.77
C GLN A 95 -15.15 -14.27 -12.48
N TRP A 96 -14.74 -13.64 -11.38
CA TRP A 96 -15.40 -13.72 -10.09
C TRP A 96 -16.71 -12.94 -10.07
N GLU A 97 -16.74 -11.76 -10.66
CA GLU A 97 -17.94 -10.91 -10.78
C GLU A 97 -19.09 -11.58 -11.54
N THR A 98 -18.79 -12.52 -12.44
CA THR A 98 -19.79 -13.26 -13.23
C THR A 98 -20.13 -14.63 -12.66
N ASN A 99 -19.51 -15.03 -11.54
CA ASN A 99 -19.68 -16.35 -10.96
C ASN A 99 -20.57 -16.27 -9.70
N GLU A 100 -21.81 -16.72 -9.82
CA GLU A 100 -22.78 -16.77 -8.70
C GLU A 100 -22.33 -17.64 -7.52
N ALA A 101 -21.32 -18.50 -7.71
CA ALA A 101 -20.71 -19.26 -6.62
C ALA A 101 -19.61 -18.48 -5.88
N VAL A 102 -19.42 -17.18 -6.16
CA VAL A 102 -18.48 -16.29 -5.46
C VAL A 102 -19.28 -15.23 -4.71
N SER A 103 -19.21 -15.26 -3.38
CA SER A 103 -19.76 -14.22 -2.49
C SER A 103 -18.73 -13.14 -2.19
N THR A 104 -17.47 -13.53 -2.00
CA THR A 104 -16.45 -12.62 -1.46
C THR A 104 -15.09 -12.84 -2.11
N VAL A 105 -14.39 -11.75 -2.40
CA VAL A 105 -13.00 -11.75 -2.86
C VAL A 105 -12.10 -11.15 -1.79
N VAL A 106 -10.95 -11.76 -1.53
CA VAL A 106 -9.92 -11.22 -0.64
C VAL A 106 -8.68 -10.94 -1.47
N PHE A 107 -8.19 -9.71 -1.42
CA PHE A 107 -6.87 -9.34 -1.93
C PHE A 107 -5.90 -9.31 -0.74
N SER A 108 -4.77 -10.02 -0.84
CA SER A 108 -3.71 -10.00 0.18
C SER A 108 -2.33 -10.07 -0.48
N GLY A 109 -1.26 -9.84 0.27
CA GLY A 109 0.12 -10.06 -0.17
C GLY A 109 0.83 -11.06 0.75
N VAL A 110 1.83 -11.77 0.24
CA VAL A 110 2.67 -12.65 1.06
C VAL A 110 3.72 -11.86 1.85
N ASP A 111 4.23 -12.46 2.92
CA ASP A 111 5.30 -11.93 3.77
C ASP A 111 4.98 -10.54 4.35
N GLU A 112 5.91 -9.58 4.28
CA GLU A 112 5.84 -8.28 4.96
C GLU A 112 5.24 -7.15 4.08
N ALA A 113 4.73 -7.48 2.89
CA ALA A 113 4.20 -6.49 1.95
C ALA A 113 2.84 -6.89 1.38
N PHE A 114 1.92 -5.93 1.32
CA PHE A 114 0.72 -6.09 0.51
C PHE A 114 1.06 -5.93 -0.99
N CYS A 115 1.70 -4.81 -1.33
CA CYS A 115 2.10 -4.47 -2.69
C CYS A 115 3.14 -3.34 -2.68
N GLY A 116 4.28 -3.57 -3.32
CA GLY A 116 5.41 -2.64 -3.42
C GLY A 116 5.27 -1.57 -4.51
N GLY A 117 4.18 -1.60 -5.29
CA GLY A 117 3.92 -0.65 -6.36
C GLY A 117 4.17 -1.27 -7.73
N VAL A 118 4.59 -0.46 -8.69
CA VAL A 118 4.91 -0.91 -10.05
C VAL A 118 6.33 -1.49 -10.11
N ASP A 119 6.55 -2.51 -10.93
CA ASP A 119 7.88 -3.06 -11.20
C ASP A 119 8.73 -2.04 -11.99
N LEU A 120 9.60 -1.31 -11.27
CA LEU A 120 10.45 -0.26 -11.83
C LEU A 120 11.59 -0.86 -12.69
N ASP A 121 12.11 -2.03 -12.35
CA ASP A 121 13.17 -2.71 -13.11
C ASP A 121 12.63 -3.16 -14.48
N PHE A 122 11.39 -3.64 -14.52
CA PHE A 122 10.69 -3.93 -15.76
C PHE A 122 10.49 -2.66 -16.60
N LEU A 123 10.01 -1.57 -16.01
CA LEU A 123 9.82 -0.29 -16.72
C LEU A 123 11.14 0.29 -17.24
N ALA A 124 12.21 0.19 -16.46
CA ALA A 124 13.55 0.61 -16.83
C ALA A 124 14.07 -0.15 -18.05
N SER A 125 13.94 -1.48 -18.03
CA SER A 125 14.46 -2.35 -19.08
C SER A 125 13.59 -2.35 -20.35
N GLN A 126 12.30 -2.01 -20.23
CA GLN A 126 11.35 -1.98 -21.35
C GLN A 126 10.46 -0.73 -21.35
N PRO A 127 11.00 0.49 -21.59
CA PRO A 127 10.20 1.73 -21.56
C PRO A 127 9.03 1.73 -22.56
N SER A 128 9.16 0.99 -23.67
CA SER A 128 8.08 0.82 -24.65
C SER A 128 6.87 0.08 -24.09
N ALA A 129 7.04 -0.72 -23.04
CA ALA A 129 5.96 -1.46 -22.37
C ALA A 129 5.16 -0.58 -21.38
N ALA A 130 5.59 0.66 -21.12
CA ALA A 130 4.91 1.56 -20.19
C ALA A 130 3.42 1.75 -20.53
N ASN A 131 3.09 1.91 -21.82
CA ASN A 131 1.69 2.06 -22.25
C ASN A 131 0.86 0.83 -21.88
N GLU A 132 1.34 -0.36 -22.23
CA GLU A 132 0.63 -1.61 -21.94
C GLU A 132 0.48 -1.82 -20.42
N LEU A 133 1.52 -1.53 -19.64
CA LEU A 133 1.52 -1.67 -18.19
C LEU A 133 0.51 -0.74 -17.52
N PHE A 134 0.60 0.56 -17.77
CA PHE A 134 -0.29 1.53 -17.12
C PHE A 134 -1.75 1.39 -17.61
N GLU A 135 -1.98 0.95 -18.85
CA GLU A 135 -3.32 0.59 -19.32
C GLU A 135 -3.88 -0.65 -18.60
N ALA A 136 -3.05 -1.67 -18.36
CA ALA A 136 -3.43 -2.88 -17.64
C ALA A 136 -3.72 -2.60 -16.15
N LEU A 137 -2.88 -1.80 -15.49
CA LEU A 137 -3.10 -1.36 -14.11
C LEU A 137 -4.40 -0.55 -13.99
N ARG A 138 -4.61 0.42 -14.89
CA ARG A 138 -5.86 1.20 -14.95
C ARG A 138 -7.08 0.29 -15.15
N ASP A 139 -7.01 -0.69 -16.05
CA ASP A 139 -8.10 -1.66 -16.28
C ASP A 139 -8.38 -2.49 -15.02
N LEU A 140 -7.35 -3.01 -14.35
CA LEU A 140 -7.47 -3.71 -13.07
C LEU A 140 -8.17 -2.85 -12.02
N TYR A 141 -7.66 -1.66 -11.71
CA TYR A 141 -8.24 -0.82 -10.66
C TYR A 141 -9.65 -0.35 -10.99
N SER A 142 -9.94 -0.09 -12.27
CA SER A 142 -11.29 0.23 -12.73
C SER A 142 -12.26 -0.91 -12.49
N ARG A 143 -11.84 -2.16 -12.75
CA ARG A 143 -12.67 -3.36 -12.48
C ARG A 143 -12.88 -3.57 -11.00
N VAL A 144 -11.85 -3.37 -10.18
CA VAL A 144 -11.96 -3.49 -8.72
C VAL A 144 -12.93 -2.45 -8.16
N HIS A 145 -12.78 -1.17 -8.53
CA HIS A 145 -13.69 -0.10 -8.09
C HIS A 145 -15.14 -0.28 -8.58
N ALA A 146 -15.34 -0.93 -9.72
CA ALA A 146 -16.66 -1.16 -10.30
C ALA A 146 -17.28 -2.53 -9.93
N ALA A 147 -16.54 -3.40 -9.22
CA ALA A 147 -17.01 -4.73 -8.87
C ALA A 147 -18.20 -4.64 -7.91
N ARG A 148 -19.21 -5.49 -8.13
CA ARG A 148 -20.36 -5.64 -7.21
C ARG A 148 -20.13 -6.77 -6.22
N THR A 149 -19.21 -7.66 -6.54
CA THR A 149 -18.73 -8.70 -5.62
C THR A 149 -18.07 -8.03 -4.42
N VAL A 150 -18.51 -8.40 -3.21
CA VAL A 150 -17.94 -7.87 -1.97
C VAL A 150 -16.47 -8.25 -1.90
N SER A 151 -15.60 -7.28 -1.66
CA SER A 151 -14.16 -7.50 -1.60
C SER A 151 -13.53 -6.96 -0.32
N VAL A 152 -12.50 -7.67 0.17
CA VAL A 152 -11.68 -7.25 1.31
C VAL A 152 -10.24 -7.10 0.83
N GLY A 153 -9.70 -5.89 0.90
CA GLY A 153 -8.26 -5.66 0.79
C GLY A 153 -7.64 -5.86 2.18
N LEU A 154 -6.86 -6.92 2.35
CA LEU A 154 -6.16 -7.25 3.58
C LEU A 154 -4.69 -6.88 3.43
N ALA A 155 -4.32 -5.71 3.94
CA ALA A 155 -2.95 -5.25 3.97
C ALA A 155 -2.37 -5.43 5.38
N LEU A 156 -1.43 -6.36 5.54
CA LEU A 156 -0.76 -6.60 6.83
C LEU A 156 0.67 -6.05 6.89
N GLY A 157 1.07 -5.29 5.88
CA GLY A 157 2.43 -4.80 5.72
C GLY A 157 2.49 -3.59 4.79
N GLN A 158 3.59 -3.45 4.06
CA GLN A 158 3.81 -2.28 3.20
C GLN A 158 2.78 -2.19 2.07
N VAL A 159 2.21 -0.99 1.90
CA VAL A 159 1.30 -0.60 0.83
C VAL A 159 1.92 0.57 0.09
N THR A 160 2.41 0.37 -1.13
CA THR A 160 3.04 1.44 -1.92
C THR A 160 2.34 1.58 -3.25
N GLY A 161 2.13 2.83 -3.68
CA GLY A 161 1.60 3.15 -5.00
C GLY A 161 0.26 2.53 -5.33
N GLY A 162 0.27 1.69 -6.37
CA GLY A 162 -0.85 0.90 -6.85
C GLY A 162 -1.44 -0.08 -5.81
N GLY A 163 -0.69 -0.39 -4.76
CA GLY A 163 -1.21 -1.14 -3.62
C GLY A 163 -2.38 -0.42 -2.96
N LEU A 164 -2.31 0.92 -2.82
CA LEU A 164 -3.45 1.65 -2.28
C LEU A 164 -4.63 1.65 -3.26
N SER A 165 -4.39 1.65 -4.58
CA SER A 165 -5.45 1.55 -5.60
C SER A 165 -6.27 0.27 -5.48
N LEU A 166 -5.59 -0.86 -5.26
CA LEU A 166 -6.23 -2.15 -5.05
C LEU A 166 -6.96 -2.21 -3.70
N LEU A 167 -6.32 -1.70 -2.65
CA LEU A 167 -6.89 -1.63 -1.30
C LEU A 167 -8.13 -0.74 -1.27
N SER A 168 -8.02 0.53 -1.69
CA SER A 168 -9.09 1.51 -1.67
C SER A 168 -10.26 1.17 -2.59
N GLY A 169 -10.01 0.41 -3.67
CA GLY A 169 -11.07 -0.10 -4.54
C GLY A 169 -11.88 -1.24 -3.93
N SER A 170 -11.41 -1.86 -2.85
CA SER A 170 -12.12 -2.95 -2.18
C SER A 170 -13.36 -2.46 -1.41
N THR A 171 -14.33 -3.33 -1.15
CA THR A 171 -15.49 -2.98 -0.31
C THR A 171 -15.08 -2.69 1.14
N PHE A 172 -14.09 -3.42 1.65
CA PHE A 172 -13.49 -3.20 2.97
C PHE A 172 -11.97 -3.15 2.88
N GLN A 173 -11.37 -2.21 3.61
CA GLN A 173 -9.93 -2.05 3.76
C GLN A 173 -9.54 -2.45 5.18
N MET A 174 -8.92 -3.61 5.33
CA MET A 174 -8.41 -4.08 6.62
C MET A 174 -6.89 -3.94 6.63
N VAL A 175 -6.38 -3.13 7.55
CA VAL A 175 -4.94 -2.85 7.68
C VAL A 175 -4.38 -3.37 9.00
N GLY A 176 -3.14 -3.84 8.99
CA GLY A 176 -2.39 -4.18 10.20
C GLY A 176 -1.85 -2.92 10.91
N VAL A 177 -1.61 -2.99 12.22
CA VAL A 177 -0.94 -1.90 12.98
C VAL A 177 0.44 -1.53 12.43
N ASP A 178 1.15 -2.50 11.86
CA ASP A 178 2.46 -2.34 11.25
C ASP A 178 2.39 -2.05 9.73
N SER A 179 1.18 -1.96 9.17
CA SER A 179 1.02 -1.54 7.78
C SER A 179 1.46 -0.10 7.59
N CYS A 180 1.99 0.19 6.40
CA CYS A 180 2.53 1.49 6.09
C CYS A 180 2.21 1.85 4.64
N PHE A 181 1.53 2.98 4.44
CA PHE A 181 1.23 3.56 3.14
C PHE A 181 2.14 4.75 2.82
N ALA A 182 2.63 4.85 1.59
CA ALA A 182 3.25 6.08 1.09
C ALA A 182 3.12 6.21 -0.44
N CYS A 183 3.00 7.45 -0.92
CA CYS A 183 3.20 7.82 -2.33
C CYS A 183 4.71 7.96 -2.57
N GLN A 184 5.33 7.02 -3.29
CA GLN A 184 6.79 7.03 -3.50
C GLN A 184 7.17 7.17 -4.99
N GLU A 185 6.21 7.03 -5.90
CA GLU A 185 6.43 6.99 -7.35
C GLU A 185 7.11 8.26 -7.87
N GLN A 186 6.80 9.41 -7.29
CA GLN A 186 7.38 10.69 -7.64
C GLN A 186 8.88 10.73 -7.49
N ARG A 187 9.45 10.02 -6.51
CA ARG A 187 10.91 9.92 -6.33
C ARG A 187 11.59 9.16 -7.47
N TYR A 188 10.83 8.32 -8.17
CA TYR A 188 11.29 7.55 -9.32
C TYR A 188 10.94 8.22 -10.65
N GLY A 189 10.49 9.48 -10.64
CA GLY A 189 10.11 10.20 -11.87
C GLY A 189 8.73 9.84 -12.41
N LEU A 190 7.85 9.22 -11.60
CA LEU A 190 6.48 8.85 -11.97
C LEU A 190 5.45 9.60 -11.12
N VAL A 191 4.17 9.36 -11.32
CA VAL A 191 3.11 9.82 -10.40
C VAL A 191 2.43 8.61 -9.77
N SER A 192 1.94 8.77 -8.53
CA SER A 192 1.09 7.74 -7.93
C SER A 192 -0.17 7.52 -8.77
N ASP A 193 -0.75 6.33 -8.68
CA ASP A 193 -1.94 5.97 -9.45
C ASP A 193 -3.10 6.96 -9.22
N GLY A 194 -3.92 7.17 -10.25
CA GLY A 194 -5.02 8.12 -10.19
C GLY A 194 -6.04 7.77 -9.10
N SER A 195 -6.37 6.50 -8.90
CA SER A 195 -7.31 6.13 -7.84
C SER A 195 -6.76 6.42 -6.45
N THR A 196 -5.46 6.18 -6.23
CA THR A 196 -4.73 6.54 -4.99
C THR A 196 -4.83 8.03 -4.72
N LEU A 197 -4.43 8.86 -5.68
CA LEU A 197 -4.43 10.32 -5.53
C LEU A 197 -5.85 10.88 -5.35
N LYS A 198 -6.83 10.36 -6.08
CA LYS A 198 -8.22 10.80 -5.94
C LYS A 198 -8.80 10.43 -4.57
N VAL A 199 -8.56 9.21 -4.10
CA VAL A 199 -8.99 8.79 -2.75
C VAL A 199 -8.34 9.68 -1.69
N LEU A 200 -7.06 10.03 -1.81
CA LEU A 200 -6.44 10.98 -0.88
C LEU A 200 -7.18 12.31 -0.87
N VAL A 201 -7.44 12.92 -2.03
CA VAL A 201 -8.16 14.22 -2.08
C VAL A 201 -9.56 14.10 -1.49
N ASP A 202 -10.30 13.05 -1.87
CA ASP A 202 -11.68 12.85 -1.42
C ASP A 202 -11.77 12.57 0.09
N ARG A 203 -10.72 11.99 0.69
CA ARG A 203 -10.70 11.60 2.12
C ARG A 203 -10.12 12.64 3.05
N VAL A 204 -9.00 13.24 2.69
CA VAL A 204 -8.23 14.12 3.59
C VAL A 204 -8.21 15.58 3.16
N GLY A 205 -8.84 15.90 2.03
CA GLY A 205 -8.85 17.24 1.46
C GLY A 205 -7.53 17.63 0.81
N LEU A 206 -7.55 18.73 0.05
CA LEU A 206 -6.42 19.16 -0.79
C LEU A 206 -5.11 19.40 -0.03
N PRO A 207 -5.06 20.13 1.11
CA PRO A 207 -3.78 20.42 1.77
C PRO A 207 -3.07 19.15 2.24
N MET A 208 -3.81 18.24 2.90
CA MET A 208 -3.24 16.98 3.37
C MET A 208 -2.90 16.04 2.21
N ALA A 209 -3.75 15.96 1.17
CA ALA A 209 -3.47 15.15 0.00
C ALA A 209 -2.21 15.62 -0.73
N ARG A 210 -2.00 16.94 -0.89
CA ARG A 210 -0.76 17.50 -1.44
C ARG A 210 0.44 17.20 -0.56
N PHE A 211 0.32 17.33 0.76
CA PHE A 211 1.41 16.96 1.68
C PHE A 211 1.81 15.50 1.50
N LEU A 212 0.86 14.56 1.56
CA LEU A 212 1.13 13.13 1.44
C LEU A 212 1.67 12.76 0.05
N ALA A 213 1.07 13.28 -1.02
CA ALA A 213 1.44 12.96 -2.40
C ALA A 213 2.80 13.55 -2.80
N LEU A 214 3.13 14.77 -2.36
CA LEU A 214 4.38 15.42 -2.73
C LEU A 214 5.56 14.94 -1.88
N THR A 215 5.36 14.78 -0.57
CA THR A 215 6.47 14.42 0.34
C THR A 215 6.69 12.91 0.45
N GLY A 216 5.68 12.11 0.09
CA GLY A 216 5.70 10.67 0.33
C GLY A 216 5.76 10.32 1.81
N HIS A 217 5.20 11.18 2.68
CA HIS A 217 5.14 10.92 4.11
C HIS A 217 4.41 9.60 4.38
N ALA A 218 5.02 8.77 5.23
CA ALA A 218 4.55 7.44 5.51
C ALA A 218 3.37 7.48 6.51
N VAL A 219 2.28 6.82 6.18
CA VAL A 219 1.06 6.74 6.99
C VAL A 219 0.94 5.32 7.53
N ARG A 220 0.99 5.18 8.86
CA ARG A 220 0.90 3.86 9.52
C ARG A 220 -0.56 3.37 9.58
N GLY A 221 -0.78 2.08 9.82
CA GLY A 221 -2.10 1.47 9.83
C GLY A 221 -3.14 2.20 10.71
N GLU A 222 -2.75 2.64 11.90
CA GLU A 222 -3.61 3.45 12.77
C GLU A 222 -4.00 4.78 12.11
N ASP A 223 -3.04 5.48 11.51
CA ASP A 223 -3.28 6.74 10.81
C ASP A 223 -4.07 6.53 9.51
N MET A 224 -3.91 5.39 8.84
CA MET A 224 -4.74 5.03 7.68
C MET A 224 -6.21 4.90 8.09
N LEU A 225 -6.50 4.30 9.25
CA LEU A 225 -7.84 4.25 9.81
C LEU A 225 -8.35 5.68 10.14
N ARG A 226 -7.53 6.50 10.81
CA ARG A 226 -7.88 7.90 11.16
C ARG A 226 -8.19 8.76 9.94
N LEU A 227 -7.43 8.59 8.86
CA LEU A 227 -7.61 9.34 7.62
C LEU A 227 -8.73 8.80 6.74
N GLY A 228 -9.40 7.71 7.13
CA GLY A 228 -10.42 7.05 6.31
C GLY A 228 -9.86 6.37 5.05
N LEU A 229 -8.57 6.03 5.05
CA LEU A 229 -7.89 5.21 4.04
C LEU A 229 -8.05 3.72 4.32
N ALA A 230 -8.41 3.36 5.55
CA ALA A 230 -8.80 2.02 5.97
C ALA A 230 -10.15 2.05 6.70
N SER A 231 -10.90 0.94 6.66
CA SER A 231 -12.14 0.79 7.42
C SER A 231 -11.95 -0.04 8.69
N HIS A 232 -10.94 -0.92 8.73
CA HIS A 232 -10.66 -1.81 9.86
C HIS A 232 -9.17 -1.83 10.17
N LEU A 233 -8.85 -1.94 11.45
CA LEU A 233 -7.49 -2.12 11.96
C LEU A 233 -7.40 -3.44 12.71
N THR A 234 -6.30 -4.17 12.51
CA THR A 234 -6.01 -5.43 13.21
C THR A 234 -4.58 -5.46 13.73
N MET A 235 -4.33 -6.27 14.76
CA MET A 235 -3.00 -6.40 15.36
C MET A 235 -1.96 -7.06 14.44
N GLY A 236 -2.36 -7.50 13.25
CA GLY A 236 -1.44 -7.87 12.17
C GLY A 236 -0.64 -9.14 12.45
N SER A 237 -1.22 -10.31 12.14
CA SER A 237 -0.49 -11.57 12.17
C SER A 237 -0.90 -12.48 11.01
N SER A 238 -0.06 -13.45 10.66
CA SER A 238 -0.45 -14.53 9.74
C SER A 238 -1.63 -15.38 10.25
N GLU A 239 -1.97 -15.27 11.54
CA GLU A 239 -3.18 -15.86 12.12
C GLU A 239 -4.43 -15.07 11.72
N THR A 240 -4.33 -13.74 11.61
CA THR A 240 -5.42 -12.86 11.20
C THR A 240 -5.98 -13.22 9.83
N GLU A 241 -5.12 -13.43 8.82
CA GLU A 241 -5.57 -13.84 7.49
C GLU A 241 -6.28 -15.19 7.53
N ARG A 242 -5.73 -16.16 8.26
CA ARG A 242 -6.36 -17.48 8.41
C ARG A 242 -7.71 -17.42 9.10
N ASP A 243 -7.83 -16.64 10.17
CA ASP A 243 -9.07 -16.51 10.93
C ASP A 243 -10.13 -15.76 10.12
N LEU A 244 -9.74 -14.70 9.40
CA LEU A 244 -10.63 -14.02 8.46
C LEU A 244 -11.15 -14.99 7.40
N LEU A 245 -10.27 -15.75 6.73
CA LEU A 245 -10.67 -16.70 5.70
C LEU A 245 -11.59 -17.80 6.24
N ARG A 246 -11.36 -18.27 7.48
CA ARG A 246 -12.26 -19.21 8.16
C ARG A 246 -13.63 -18.60 8.40
N LEU A 247 -13.70 -17.36 8.89
CA LEU A 247 -14.97 -16.67 9.12
C LEU A 247 -15.74 -16.44 7.82
N LEU A 248 -15.06 -15.92 6.79
CA LEU A 248 -15.64 -15.68 5.47
C LEU A 248 -16.12 -16.98 4.79
N SER A 249 -15.47 -18.12 5.08
CA SER A 249 -15.87 -19.42 4.53
C SER A 249 -17.27 -19.88 4.93
N GLY A 250 -17.82 -19.32 6.02
CA GLY A 250 -19.19 -19.59 6.47
C GLY A 250 -20.26 -18.84 5.66
N ILE A 251 -19.88 -17.90 4.78
CA ILE A 251 -20.82 -17.09 4.00
C ILE A 251 -21.30 -17.88 2.79
N SER A 252 -22.62 -18.06 2.67
CA SER A 252 -23.24 -18.69 1.50
C SER A 252 -23.21 -17.77 0.28
N ALA A 253 -22.85 -18.33 -0.88
CA ALA A 253 -22.88 -17.63 -2.17
C ALA A 253 -24.29 -17.24 -2.67
N HIS A 254 -25.36 -17.77 -2.07
CA HIS A 254 -26.75 -17.49 -2.49
C HIS A 254 -27.38 -16.28 -1.79
N SER A 255 -26.66 -15.62 -0.88
CA SER A 255 -27.13 -14.40 -0.21
C SER A 255 -27.09 -13.19 -1.15
N SER A 256 -27.93 -12.19 -0.92
CA SER A 256 -27.85 -10.95 -1.72
C SER A 256 -26.52 -10.22 -1.43
N ALA A 257 -25.99 -9.47 -2.40
CA ALA A 257 -24.73 -8.73 -2.23
C ALA A 257 -24.74 -7.82 -0.99
N LYS A 258 -25.89 -7.20 -0.69
CA LYS A 258 -26.07 -6.36 0.50
C LYS A 258 -26.00 -7.15 1.81
N ASP A 259 -26.57 -8.36 1.84
CA ASP A 259 -26.50 -9.22 3.03
C ASP A 259 -25.09 -9.77 3.22
N VAL A 260 -24.41 -10.12 2.13
CA VAL A 260 -22.99 -10.51 2.16
C VAL A 260 -22.15 -9.36 2.70
N GLU A 261 -22.33 -8.14 2.20
CA GLU A 261 -21.57 -6.97 2.65
C GLU A 261 -21.79 -6.71 4.15
N ALA A 262 -23.04 -6.72 4.61
CA ALA A 262 -23.35 -6.53 6.03
C ALA A 262 -22.69 -7.60 6.91
N LEU A 263 -22.77 -8.88 6.50
CA LEU A 263 -22.17 -9.98 7.24
C LEU A 263 -20.63 -9.92 7.22
N VAL A 264 -20.02 -9.57 6.08
CA VAL A 264 -18.57 -9.39 6.00
C VAL A 264 -18.12 -8.27 6.94
N GLY A 265 -18.85 -7.14 6.98
CA GLY A 265 -18.61 -6.07 7.95
C GLY A 265 -18.65 -6.59 9.38
N GLU A 266 -19.75 -7.23 9.80
CA GLU A 266 -19.88 -7.80 11.14
C GLU A 266 -18.76 -8.80 11.50
N LEU A 267 -18.29 -9.59 10.54
CA LEU A 267 -17.18 -10.52 10.76
C LEU A 267 -15.85 -9.77 10.90
N LEU A 268 -15.62 -8.74 10.10
CA LEU A 268 -14.41 -7.90 10.23
C LEU A 268 -14.39 -7.18 11.58
N ASP A 269 -15.52 -6.76 12.13
CA ASP A 269 -15.64 -6.23 13.50
C ASP A 269 -15.21 -7.23 14.59
N THR A 270 -15.23 -8.54 14.32
CA THR A 270 -14.76 -9.54 15.29
C THR A 270 -13.25 -9.74 15.27
N VAL A 271 -12.61 -9.50 14.12
CA VAL A 271 -11.16 -9.74 13.89
C VAL A 271 -10.36 -8.44 13.96
N GLY A 272 -10.98 -7.33 13.59
CA GLY A 272 -10.46 -5.98 13.72
C GLY A 272 -11.09 -5.27 14.91
N THR A 273 -10.39 -4.28 15.46
CA THR A 273 -11.04 -3.32 16.36
C THR A 273 -11.84 -2.37 15.49
N THR A 274 -13.18 -2.48 15.45
CA THR A 274 -13.99 -1.43 14.82
C THR A 274 -14.14 -0.21 15.70
N GLN A 275 -14.10 0.95 15.06
CA GLN A 275 -14.59 2.20 15.61
C GLN A 275 -16.12 2.23 15.45
N PRO A 276 -16.90 2.36 16.53
CA PRO A 276 -18.31 2.69 16.41
C PRO A 276 -18.46 4.03 15.67
N GLY A 277 -19.00 4.00 14.45
CA GLY A 277 -19.20 5.20 13.63
C GLY A 277 -18.17 5.42 12.51
N ALA A 278 -17.21 4.50 12.29
CA ALA A 278 -16.52 4.45 11.00
C ALA A 278 -17.58 4.19 9.91
N PRO A 279 -17.76 5.08 8.93
CA PRO A 279 -18.90 4.95 8.04
C PRO A 279 -18.74 3.68 7.17
N SER A 280 -19.83 2.98 6.87
CA SER A 280 -19.84 1.90 5.87
C SER A 280 -19.68 2.51 4.47
N VAL A 281 -18.89 1.91 3.58
CA VAL A 281 -18.54 2.44 2.23
C VAL A 281 -19.75 2.95 1.42
N LEU A 282 -20.96 2.42 1.67
CA LEU A 282 -22.20 2.86 1.02
C LEU A 282 -22.71 4.27 1.37
N GLY A 283 -22.08 5.03 2.29
CA GLY A 283 -22.56 6.34 2.75
C GLY A 283 -21.60 7.54 2.61
N TRP A 284 -20.41 7.39 2.02
CA TRP A 284 -19.33 8.38 2.10
C TRP A 284 -19.39 9.43 0.96
N ALA A 285 -20.56 10.04 0.78
CA ALA A 285 -20.61 11.36 0.18
C ALA A 285 -20.36 12.38 1.30
N ASP A 286 -19.33 13.21 1.12
CA ASP A 286 -18.94 14.38 1.92
C ASP A 286 -17.88 14.13 3.02
N GLY A 287 -16.88 15.02 3.02
CA GLY A 287 -15.58 14.87 3.66
C GLY A 287 -15.58 14.61 5.17
N VAL A 288 -14.60 13.82 5.61
CA VAL A 288 -14.34 13.51 7.02
C VAL A 288 -13.52 14.66 7.61
N ASP A 289 -13.97 15.22 8.74
CA ASP A 289 -13.18 16.16 9.52
C ASP A 289 -12.09 15.40 10.30
N VAL A 290 -10.91 15.27 9.68
CA VAL A 290 -9.72 14.61 10.24
C VAL A 290 -9.32 15.19 11.60
N ARG A 291 -9.73 16.44 11.91
CA ARG A 291 -9.37 17.15 13.16
C ARG A 291 -10.23 16.73 14.36
N GLY A 292 -11.34 16.06 14.14
CA GLY A 292 -12.25 15.60 15.21
C GLY A 292 -11.83 14.30 15.90
N ILE A 293 -10.78 13.64 15.42
CA ILE A 293 -10.40 12.28 15.83
C ILE A 293 -9.33 12.34 16.94
N ALA A 294 -9.72 12.84 18.11
CA ALA A 294 -8.89 12.80 19.31
C ALA A 294 -9.24 11.56 20.16
N GLY A 295 -8.28 10.65 20.37
CA GLY A 295 -8.40 9.56 21.36
C GLY A 295 -8.03 8.13 20.90
N LEU A 296 -7.18 7.96 19.88
CA LEU A 296 -6.95 6.67 19.22
C LEU A 296 -5.55 6.07 19.39
N ASP A 297 -4.82 6.41 20.45
CA ASP A 297 -3.48 5.85 20.65
C ASP A 297 -3.60 4.41 21.17
N MET A 298 -3.55 3.45 20.23
CA MET A 298 -3.59 2.01 20.52
C MET A 298 -2.19 1.36 20.41
N ALA A 299 -1.20 2.07 19.86
CA ALA A 299 0.21 1.70 19.88
C ALA A 299 1.04 2.62 20.81
N SER A 300 1.96 2.01 21.56
CA SER A 300 2.83 2.54 22.62
C SER A 300 3.20 4.04 22.53
N ASP A 301 3.32 4.68 23.70
CA ASP A 301 3.89 6.02 23.97
C ASP A 301 5.24 6.36 23.26
N ALA A 302 5.82 5.44 22.49
CA ALA A 302 7.09 5.55 21.80
C ALA A 302 7.04 6.33 20.47
N ASN A 303 5.88 6.45 19.80
CA ASN A 303 5.77 7.27 18.57
C ASN A 303 4.32 7.78 18.36
N PRO A 304 3.95 8.93 18.94
CA PRO A 304 2.59 9.46 18.83
C PRO A 304 2.24 9.80 17.38
N SER A 305 0.99 9.53 16.99
CA SER A 305 0.46 9.88 15.66
C SER A 305 0.66 11.37 15.36
N PHE A 306 1.18 11.68 14.17
CA PHE A 306 1.35 13.06 13.71
C PHE A 306 0.00 13.79 13.55
N LEU A 307 -1.09 13.03 13.39
CA LEU A 307 -2.45 13.56 13.31
C LEU A 307 -2.98 14.05 14.65
N SER A 308 -2.36 13.63 15.77
CA SER A 308 -2.72 14.12 17.10
C SER A 308 -2.18 15.53 17.40
N ASP A 309 -1.27 16.08 16.56
CA ASP A 309 -0.64 17.38 16.77
C ASP A 309 -1.39 18.51 16.01
N PRO A 310 -2.09 19.44 16.70
CA PRO A 310 -2.77 20.57 16.05
C PRO A 310 -1.81 21.52 15.32
N ALA A 311 -0.55 21.60 15.75
CA ALA A 311 0.46 22.43 15.09
C ALA A 311 0.85 21.85 13.73
N PHE A 312 0.87 20.52 13.60
CA PHE A 312 1.06 19.83 12.31
C PHE A 312 -0.06 20.18 11.33
N HIS A 313 -1.32 20.06 11.74
CA HIS A 313 -2.47 20.41 10.87
C HIS A 313 -2.41 21.86 10.41
N SER A 314 -2.18 22.79 11.34
CA SER A 314 -2.06 24.22 11.03
C SER A 314 -0.91 24.52 10.06
N TRP A 315 0.19 23.77 10.20
CA TRP A 315 1.35 23.88 9.31
C TRP A 315 1.05 23.33 7.91
N VAL A 316 0.42 22.16 7.80
CA VAL A 316 0.00 21.57 6.52
C VAL A 316 -0.99 22.48 5.80
N ASP A 317 -2.01 22.97 6.50
CA ASP A 317 -3.00 23.88 5.93
C ASP A 317 -2.35 25.15 5.38
N ARG A 318 -1.37 25.71 6.08
CA ARG A 318 -0.66 26.90 5.60
C ARG A 318 0.20 26.57 4.37
N CYS A 319 1.09 25.59 4.48
CA CYS A 319 2.13 25.34 3.48
C CYS A 319 1.60 24.66 2.21
N PHE A 320 0.55 23.84 2.31
CA PHE A 320 0.03 23.03 1.21
C PHE A 320 -1.35 23.49 0.70
N GLN A 321 -1.88 24.62 1.18
CA GLN A 321 -3.12 25.19 0.64
C GLN A 321 -2.96 25.76 -0.77
N SER A 322 -1.78 26.24 -1.16
CA SER A 322 -1.54 26.74 -2.51
C SER A 322 -1.69 25.64 -3.56
N SER A 323 -2.13 26.02 -4.76
CA SER A 323 -2.11 25.16 -5.94
C SER A 323 -0.82 25.28 -6.75
N SER A 324 0.07 26.20 -6.38
CA SER A 324 1.35 26.46 -7.04
C SER A 324 2.50 25.73 -6.34
N LEU A 325 3.26 24.94 -7.10
CA LEU A 325 4.41 24.20 -6.58
C LEU A 325 5.48 25.14 -6.02
N SER A 326 5.78 26.23 -6.72
CA SER A 326 6.78 27.22 -6.28
C SER A 326 6.40 27.88 -4.96
N GLU A 327 5.11 28.16 -4.75
CA GLU A 327 4.62 28.72 -3.49
C GLU A 327 4.71 27.70 -2.34
N ILE A 328 4.29 26.45 -2.58
CA ILE A 328 4.41 25.36 -1.58
C ILE A 328 5.89 25.20 -1.17
N PHE A 329 6.78 25.07 -2.16
CA PHE A 329 8.20 24.85 -1.92
C PHE A 329 8.83 26.01 -1.14
N ALA A 330 8.55 27.26 -1.54
CA ALA A 330 9.06 28.44 -0.85
C ALA A 330 8.58 28.53 0.61
N GLN A 331 7.32 28.20 0.89
CA GLN A 331 6.78 28.21 2.25
C GLN A 331 7.41 27.13 3.14
N VAL A 332 7.52 25.90 2.64
CA VAL A 332 8.17 24.80 3.35
C VAL A 332 9.65 25.12 3.62
N GLN A 333 10.35 25.72 2.64
CA GLN A 333 11.74 26.12 2.79
C GLN A 333 11.92 27.23 3.85
N ALA A 334 11.05 28.24 3.86
CA ALA A 334 11.09 29.31 4.84
C ALA A 334 10.89 28.78 6.27
N ASP A 335 9.92 27.90 6.47
CA ASP A 335 9.64 27.28 7.76
C ASP A 335 10.79 26.39 8.23
N ALA A 336 11.34 25.54 7.36
CA ALA A 336 12.48 24.70 7.69
C ALA A 336 13.71 25.52 8.12
N THR A 337 13.95 26.64 7.44
CA THR A 337 15.03 27.58 7.77
C THR A 337 14.78 28.26 9.13
N ALA A 338 13.54 28.68 9.41
CA ALA A 338 13.17 29.28 10.68
C ALA A 338 13.34 28.29 11.84
N THR A 339 12.92 27.03 11.68
CA THR A 339 13.10 25.97 12.68
C THR A 339 14.58 25.69 12.94
N ALA A 340 15.41 25.63 11.89
CA ALA A 340 16.86 25.44 12.03
C ALA A 340 17.52 26.60 12.81
N ASN A 341 17.18 27.85 12.48
CA ASN A 341 17.72 29.04 13.17
C ASN A 341 17.29 29.12 14.64
N ALA A 342 16.05 28.73 14.96
CA ALA A 342 15.57 28.66 16.33
C ALA A 342 16.34 27.61 17.15
N SER A 343 16.66 26.46 16.55
CA SER A 343 17.43 25.40 17.21
C SER A 343 18.92 25.73 17.42
N ALA A 344 19.50 26.60 16.60
CA ALA A 344 20.90 27.01 16.66
C ALA A 344 21.18 28.15 17.66
N SER A 345 20.14 28.79 18.22
CA SER A 345 20.30 29.86 19.20
C SER A 345 20.69 29.30 20.59
N PRO A 346 21.76 29.79 21.24
CA PRO A 346 22.15 29.30 22.56
C PRO A 346 21.06 29.62 23.60
N PRO A 347 20.85 28.76 24.61
CA PRO A 347 19.88 29.04 25.67
C PRO A 347 20.29 30.32 26.40
N SER A 348 19.38 31.31 26.44
CA SER A 348 19.58 32.56 27.17
C SER A 348 19.85 32.30 28.65
N PRO A 349 20.88 32.92 29.26
CA PRO A 349 21.13 32.76 30.69
C PRO A 349 20.25 33.72 31.49
N SER A 350 18.98 33.38 31.76
CA SER A 350 18.22 34.04 32.83
C SER A 350 16.91 33.34 33.24
N SER A 351 16.80 33.11 34.56
CA SER A 351 15.60 33.06 35.42
C SER A 351 14.90 31.71 35.64
N PRO A 352 14.91 31.17 36.88
CA PRO A 352 14.24 29.92 37.24
C PRO A 352 12.80 30.18 37.70
N THR A 353 11.83 30.27 36.78
CA THR A 353 10.40 30.06 37.09
C THR A 353 9.60 29.90 35.79
N SER A 354 9.42 28.65 35.35
CA SER A 354 8.18 28.07 34.79
C SER A 354 8.56 26.76 34.11
N SER A 355 8.25 25.67 34.79
CA SER A 355 8.44 24.32 34.28
C SER A 355 7.34 24.03 33.26
N LEU A 356 7.65 24.24 31.99
CA LEU A 356 7.25 23.40 30.86
C LEU A 356 8.16 23.80 29.69
N PRO A 357 9.04 22.94 29.19
CA PRO A 357 9.76 23.25 27.96
C PRO A 357 8.71 23.44 26.86
N SER A 358 8.77 24.56 26.14
CA SER A 358 8.08 24.67 24.85
C SER A 358 8.45 23.42 24.04
N PRO A 359 7.48 22.69 23.47
CA PRO A 359 7.82 21.49 22.70
C PRO A 359 8.82 21.88 21.61
N PRO A 360 9.84 21.04 21.33
CA PRO A 360 10.71 21.27 20.19
C PRO A 360 9.83 21.51 18.97
N HIS A 361 10.10 22.58 18.22
CA HIS A 361 9.41 22.81 16.95
C HIS A 361 9.42 21.50 16.15
N PRO A 362 8.27 21.04 15.65
CA PRO A 362 8.23 19.74 14.99
C PRO A 362 9.21 19.70 13.82
N SER A 363 9.88 18.56 13.63
CA SER A 363 10.83 18.34 12.53
C SER A 363 10.17 18.24 11.14
N TRP A 364 8.85 18.39 11.05
CA TRP A 364 8.06 18.25 9.83
C TRP A 364 8.54 19.14 8.68
N PRO A 365 8.84 20.44 8.88
CA PRO A 365 9.28 21.31 7.78
C PRO A 365 10.59 20.85 7.17
N ALA A 366 11.56 20.43 8.00
CA ALA A 366 12.85 19.94 7.53
C ALA A 366 12.72 18.62 6.76
N GLY A 367 11.93 17.68 7.27
CA GLY A 367 11.66 16.40 6.60
C GLY A 367 10.91 16.58 5.27
N ALA A 368 9.90 17.45 5.24
CA ALA A 368 9.17 17.76 4.02
C ALA A 368 10.07 18.46 2.99
N LEU A 369 10.89 19.43 3.41
CA LEU A 369 11.83 20.09 2.50
C LEU A 369 12.83 19.10 1.89
N ALA A 370 13.38 18.18 2.71
CA ALA A 370 14.28 17.14 2.23
C ALA A 370 13.60 16.21 1.21
N ALA A 371 12.34 15.86 1.44
CA ALA A 371 11.56 15.05 0.50
C ALA A 371 11.31 15.79 -0.83
N LEU A 372 10.91 17.08 -0.78
CA LEU A 372 10.67 17.87 -2.00
C LEU A 372 11.95 18.05 -2.83
N ARG A 373 13.09 18.25 -2.15
CA ARG A 373 14.41 18.40 -2.78
C ARG A 373 14.97 17.12 -3.39
N SER A 374 14.59 15.97 -2.86
CA SER A 374 14.99 14.65 -3.39
C SER A 374 13.99 14.11 -4.42
N THR A 375 12.98 14.88 -4.80
CA THR A 375 11.97 14.47 -5.78
C THR A 375 12.22 15.20 -7.11
N PRO A 376 12.31 14.50 -8.24
CA PRO A 376 12.39 15.11 -9.57
C PRO A 376 11.30 16.15 -9.84
N ALA A 377 11.66 17.26 -10.47
CA ALA A 377 10.79 18.42 -10.58
C ALA A 377 9.57 18.17 -11.48
N LEU A 378 9.72 17.43 -12.58
CA LEU A 378 8.60 17.17 -13.49
C LEU A 378 7.60 16.19 -12.88
N SER A 379 8.03 15.09 -12.26
CA SER A 379 7.11 14.19 -11.55
C SER A 379 6.40 14.88 -10.37
N MET A 380 7.10 15.73 -9.63
CA MET A 380 6.52 16.53 -8.54
C MET A 380 5.46 17.51 -9.04
N ALA A 381 5.75 18.25 -10.12
CA ALA A 381 4.81 19.18 -10.73
C ALA A 381 3.59 18.44 -11.31
N ALA A 382 3.80 17.34 -12.04
CA ALA A 382 2.73 16.52 -12.56
C ALA A 382 1.83 15.94 -11.46
N THR A 383 2.42 15.53 -10.33
CA THR A 383 1.68 15.08 -9.13
C THR A 383 0.78 16.20 -8.60
N LEU A 384 1.30 17.42 -8.47
CA LEU A 384 0.49 18.55 -7.99
C LEU A 384 -0.65 18.89 -8.96
N SER A 385 -0.39 18.94 -10.27
CA SER A 385 -1.43 19.22 -11.27
C SER A 385 -2.54 18.17 -11.25
N LEU A 386 -2.19 16.89 -11.09
CA LEU A 386 -3.17 15.81 -10.90
C LEU A 386 -3.97 16.03 -9.62
N VAL A 387 -3.35 16.17 -8.45
CA VAL A 387 -4.04 16.39 -7.17
C VAL A 387 -4.97 17.61 -7.24
N ASN A 388 -4.55 18.70 -7.88
CA ASN A 388 -5.37 19.90 -8.07
C ASN A 388 -6.60 19.66 -8.97
N SER A 389 -6.52 18.75 -9.93
CA SER A 389 -7.62 18.43 -10.86
C SER A 389 -8.63 17.41 -10.30
N ALA A 390 -8.28 16.69 -9.22
CA ALA A 390 -9.09 15.61 -8.65
C ALA A 390 -10.53 16.02 -8.27
N PRO A 391 -10.80 17.21 -7.69
CA PRO A 391 -12.17 17.63 -7.36
C PRO A 391 -13.09 17.80 -8.58
N ASN A 392 -12.53 18.01 -9.77
CA ASN A 392 -13.26 18.31 -11.00
C ASN A 392 -13.35 17.11 -11.95
N SER A 393 -12.92 15.92 -11.51
CA SER A 393 -12.78 14.74 -12.36
C SER A 393 -13.53 13.54 -11.80
N SER A 394 -14.16 12.74 -12.68
CA SER A 394 -14.66 11.43 -12.30
C SER A 394 -13.50 10.48 -11.95
N MET A 395 -13.75 9.43 -11.17
CA MET A 395 -12.71 8.44 -10.85
C MET A 395 -12.10 7.80 -12.10
N GLN A 396 -12.93 7.48 -13.10
CA GLN A 396 -12.45 6.88 -14.36
C GLN A 396 -11.59 7.84 -15.18
N ASP A 397 -12.05 9.08 -15.37
CA ASP A 397 -11.29 10.09 -16.12
C ASP A 397 -9.97 10.42 -15.42
N PHE A 398 -9.99 10.46 -14.09
CA PHE A 398 -8.82 10.74 -13.29
C PHE A 398 -7.78 9.62 -13.36
N MET A 399 -8.19 8.35 -13.22
CA MET A 399 -7.32 7.18 -13.46
C MET A 399 -6.76 7.18 -14.89
N GLN A 400 -7.59 7.50 -15.88
CA GLN A 400 -7.15 7.59 -17.28
C GLN A 400 -6.09 8.67 -17.48
N THR A 401 -6.23 9.82 -16.82
CA THR A 401 -5.31 10.94 -16.91
C THR A 401 -3.99 10.59 -16.24
N ALA A 402 -4.01 10.06 -15.00
CA ALA A 402 -2.82 9.62 -14.29
C ALA A 402 -2.05 8.51 -15.05
N ALA A 403 -2.75 7.54 -15.64
CA ALA A 403 -2.12 6.51 -16.47
C ALA A 403 -1.40 7.11 -17.69
N ARG A 404 -2.03 8.06 -18.40
CA ARG A 404 -1.39 8.77 -19.54
C ARG A 404 -0.18 9.59 -19.10
N THR A 405 -0.29 10.28 -17.96
CA THR A 405 0.84 11.00 -17.35
C THR A 405 2.01 10.07 -17.12
N ASN A 406 1.77 8.92 -16.50
CA ASN A 406 2.82 7.93 -16.24
C ASN A 406 3.45 7.36 -17.52
N VAL A 407 2.67 7.15 -18.59
CA VAL A 407 3.23 6.77 -19.90
C VAL A 407 4.16 7.85 -20.44
N ALA A 408 3.75 9.11 -20.38
CA ALA A 408 4.56 10.23 -20.86
C ALA A 408 5.83 10.42 -20.03
N LEU A 409 5.74 10.28 -18.70
CA LEU A 409 6.88 10.39 -17.79
C LEU A 409 7.88 9.25 -17.95
N ALA A 410 7.42 8.00 -18.03
CA ALA A 410 8.27 6.82 -18.19
C ALA A 410 9.10 6.84 -19.49
N GLN A 411 8.58 7.51 -20.53
CA GLN A 411 9.26 7.70 -21.81
C GLN A 411 10.17 8.94 -21.85
N GLY A 412 10.14 9.77 -20.80
CA GLY A 412 10.89 11.01 -20.71
C GLY A 412 12.30 10.85 -20.14
N ASP A 413 13.18 11.81 -20.46
CA ASP A 413 14.58 11.80 -20.05
C ASP A 413 14.76 11.84 -18.52
N GLU A 414 13.86 12.50 -17.79
CA GLU A 414 13.93 12.61 -16.32
C GLU A 414 13.77 11.24 -15.64
N PHE A 415 12.80 10.43 -16.08
CA PHE A 415 12.61 9.06 -15.56
C PHE A 415 13.84 8.20 -15.84
N GLN A 416 14.35 8.24 -17.07
CA GLN A 416 15.54 7.46 -17.46
C GLN A 416 16.77 7.87 -16.62
N ALA A 417 16.98 9.16 -16.39
CA ALA A 417 18.08 9.65 -15.56
C ALA A 417 17.96 9.21 -14.09
N VAL A 418 16.77 9.29 -13.50
CA VAL A 418 16.50 8.86 -12.12
C VAL A 418 16.75 7.37 -11.97
N ILE A 419 16.18 6.56 -12.85
CA ILE A 419 16.30 5.11 -12.82
C ILE A 419 17.75 4.69 -13.05
N GLN A 420 18.46 5.31 -14.01
CA GLN A 420 19.89 5.03 -14.22
C GLN A 420 20.71 5.36 -12.95
N SER A 421 20.47 6.51 -12.31
CA SER A 421 21.14 6.92 -11.07
C SER A 421 20.92 5.93 -9.93
N ILE A 422 19.70 5.40 -9.81
CA ILE A 422 19.30 4.44 -8.77
C ILE A 422 19.88 3.04 -9.06
N LEU A 423 19.88 2.60 -10.31
CA LEU A 423 20.35 1.27 -10.71
C LEU A 423 21.87 1.15 -10.81
N GLU A 424 22.59 2.18 -11.24
CA GLU A 424 24.02 2.09 -11.56
C GLU A 424 24.93 2.54 -10.42
N ASP A 425 24.59 3.61 -9.68
CA ASP A 425 25.54 4.27 -8.76
C ASP A 425 25.04 4.36 -7.31
N GLY A 426 23.78 4.05 -7.03
CA GLY A 426 23.14 4.47 -5.76
C GLY A 426 23.22 5.98 -5.56
N ALA A 427 23.37 6.74 -6.65
CA ALA A 427 23.56 8.18 -6.64
C ALA A 427 22.20 8.88 -6.51
N GLU A 428 22.19 9.97 -5.73
CA GLU A 428 21.02 10.83 -5.60
C GLU A 428 20.83 11.65 -6.90
N TYR A 429 19.61 11.67 -7.41
CA TYR A 429 19.19 12.61 -8.45
C TYR A 429 19.53 14.06 -8.01
N PRO A 430 19.88 14.99 -8.93
CA PRO A 430 20.21 16.36 -8.58
C PRO A 430 19.16 16.99 -7.68
N GLU A 431 19.61 17.71 -6.64
CA GLU A 431 18.71 18.37 -5.69
C GLU A 431 17.76 19.32 -6.43
N THR A 432 16.46 19.08 -6.30
CA THR A 432 15.43 19.95 -6.89
C THR A 432 15.37 21.26 -6.12
N ASP A 433 15.49 22.36 -6.86
CA ASP A 433 15.36 23.73 -6.35
C ASP A 433 14.28 24.53 -7.09
N LEU A 434 14.09 25.78 -6.67
CA LEU A 434 13.09 26.68 -7.26
C LEU A 434 13.38 27.03 -8.73
N ASP A 435 14.65 27.03 -9.16
CA ASP A 435 15.03 27.35 -10.53
C ASP A 435 14.64 26.19 -11.45
N LEU A 436 14.90 24.95 -11.03
CA LEU A 436 14.48 23.75 -11.76
C LEU A 436 12.95 23.62 -11.82
N ILE A 437 12.26 23.88 -10.70
CA ILE A 437 10.79 23.93 -10.66
C ILE A 437 10.26 24.96 -11.65
N SER A 438 10.80 26.18 -11.64
CA SER A 438 10.36 27.24 -12.54
C SER A 438 10.60 26.87 -14.01
N SER A 439 11.76 26.28 -14.33
CA SER A 439 12.07 25.80 -15.68
C SER A 439 11.04 24.79 -16.19
N VAL A 440 10.68 23.81 -15.36
CA VAL A 440 9.72 22.75 -15.73
C VAL A 440 8.28 23.27 -15.85
N LEU A 441 7.90 24.26 -15.05
CA LEU A 441 6.59 24.89 -15.16
C LEU A 441 6.46 25.76 -16.42
N GLU A 442 7.55 26.38 -16.87
CA GLU A 442 7.59 27.30 -18.03
C GLU A 442 7.78 26.59 -19.37
N ASP A 443 8.49 25.46 -19.40
CA ASP A 443 8.84 24.75 -20.65
C ASP A 443 7.69 23.92 -21.25
N GLY A 444 6.55 23.84 -20.55
CA GLY A 444 5.34 23.16 -21.00
C GLY A 444 5.34 21.64 -20.82
N ARG A 445 6.39 21.04 -20.24
CA ARG A 445 6.49 19.58 -20.05
C ARG A 445 5.40 19.04 -19.14
N VAL A 446 4.97 19.79 -18.12
CA VAL A 446 3.87 19.38 -17.24
C VAL A 446 2.56 19.27 -18.01
N GLN A 447 2.23 20.28 -18.81
CA GLN A 447 1.03 20.31 -19.66
C GLN A 447 1.08 19.23 -20.75
N GLN A 448 2.27 18.93 -21.28
CA GLN A 448 2.47 17.85 -22.25
C GLN A 448 2.27 16.47 -21.62
N ALA A 449 2.79 16.25 -20.40
CA ALA A 449 2.67 14.98 -19.70
C ALA A 449 1.23 14.72 -19.21
N THR A 450 0.61 15.74 -18.60
CA THR A 450 -0.67 15.59 -17.90
C THR A 450 -1.89 15.94 -18.76
N GLY A 451 -1.73 16.80 -19.77
CA GLY A 451 -2.86 17.45 -20.44
C GLY A 451 -3.59 18.48 -19.56
N LEU A 452 -3.06 18.80 -18.37
CA LEU A 452 -3.62 19.73 -17.40
C LEU A 452 -2.77 21.00 -17.30
N SER A 453 -3.39 22.08 -16.82
CA SER A 453 -2.64 23.29 -16.46
C SER A 453 -1.55 22.94 -15.44
N PRO A 454 -0.31 23.42 -15.63
CA PRO A 454 0.77 23.27 -14.67
C PRO A 454 0.37 23.72 -13.26
#